data_AF-A0A3C1LSN3-F1
#
_entry.id   AF-A0A3C1LSN3-F1
#
_cell.length_a   1.000
_cell.length_b   1.000
_cell.length_c   1.000
_cell.angle_alpha   90.00
_cell.angle_beta   90.00
_cell.angle_gamma   90.00
#
_symmetry.space_group_name_H-M   'P 1'
#
loop_
_entity.id
_entity.type
_entity.pdbx_description
1 polymer ?
#
loop_
_entity_poly.entity_id
_entity_poly.type
_entity_poly.pdbx_seq_one_letter_code
_entity_poly.pdbx_strand_id
1 'polypeptide(L)'
;MEKEKKNGGLWQFVKFAIFGTIGGIIQIVSVNVFYFAMKGWTTPLPAFLSGIFSEKVLGAGNSCWGYIVPFFLSNLISQIFQYIQNKKTTFKSDAPKWVFAVYIAVAVVLMFLITWSQGVLNNFFLSTNSKLLTTLAPTLAVVIAGQIYTVVMFPLEKFVLFRKKKESR
;
A
#
# COMPACT_ATOMS: atom_id res chain seq x y z
N MET A 1 -30.35 17.90 5.65
CA MET A 1 -28.94 18.18 6.01
C MET A 1 -28.16 16.93 6.44
N GLU A 2 -28.77 15.95 7.14
CA GLU A 2 -28.07 14.73 7.56
C GLU A 2 -27.77 13.74 6.41
N LYS A 3 -28.68 13.62 5.42
CA LYS A 3 -28.47 12.81 4.21
C LYS A 3 -27.32 13.30 3.33
N GLU A 4 -27.08 14.61 3.22
CA GLU A 4 -25.95 15.15 2.45
C GLU A 4 -24.58 14.90 3.12
N LYS A 5 -24.50 15.04 4.45
CA LYS A 5 -23.29 14.67 5.21
C LYS A 5 -22.97 13.17 5.09
N LYS A 6 -24.01 12.32 5.12
CA LYS A 6 -23.89 10.86 4.95
C LYS A 6 -23.39 10.49 3.55
N ASN A 7 -23.92 11.14 2.51
CA ASN A 7 -23.50 10.92 1.12
C ASN A 7 -22.06 11.38 0.85
N GLY A 8 -21.62 12.48 1.47
CA GLY A 8 -20.23 12.95 1.35
C GLY A 8 -19.21 11.96 1.90
N GLY A 9 -19.48 11.31 3.02
CA GLY A 9 -18.58 10.33 3.63
C GLY A 9 -18.44 9.04 2.82
N LEU A 10 -19.55 8.50 2.34
CA LEU A 10 -19.55 7.31 1.48
C LEU A 10 -18.87 7.59 0.13
N TRP A 11 -19.14 8.74 -0.47
CA TRP A 11 -18.52 9.13 -1.73
C TRP A 11 -17.00 9.34 -1.61
N GLN A 12 -16.53 9.88 -0.48
CA GLN A 12 -15.10 9.95 -0.16
C GLN A 12 -14.48 8.56 -0.08
N PHE A 13 -15.17 7.59 0.53
CA PHE A 13 -14.70 6.21 0.59
C PHE A 13 -14.62 5.57 -0.80
N VAL A 14 -15.65 5.77 -1.65
CA VAL A 14 -15.65 5.28 -3.04
C VAL A 14 -14.47 5.87 -3.83
N LYS A 15 -14.24 7.18 -3.74
CA LYS A 15 -13.07 7.83 -4.37
C LYS A 15 -11.75 7.29 -3.86
N PHE A 16 -11.63 7.11 -2.54
CA PHE A 16 -10.45 6.53 -1.91
C PHE A 16 -10.16 5.13 -2.46
N ALA A 17 -11.18 4.27 -2.55
CA ALA A 17 -11.05 2.93 -3.11
C ALA A 17 -10.63 2.96 -4.60
N ILE A 18 -11.26 3.82 -5.41
CA ILE A 18 -10.91 3.98 -6.83
C ILE A 18 -9.45 4.42 -6.99
N PHE A 19 -9.00 5.45 -6.27
CA PHE A 19 -7.63 5.93 -6.36
C PHE A 19 -6.62 4.94 -5.77
N GLY A 20 -7.01 4.17 -4.75
CA GLY A 20 -6.22 3.05 -4.24
C GLY A 20 -6.00 1.99 -5.31
N THR A 21 -7.06 1.57 -6.00
CA THR A 21 -6.97 0.60 -7.11
C THR A 21 -6.11 1.13 -8.25
N ILE A 22 -6.28 2.40 -8.65
CA ILE A 22 -5.43 3.02 -9.69
C ILE A 22 -3.97 3.08 -9.22
N GLY A 23 -3.72 3.42 -7.96
CA GLY A 23 -2.38 3.39 -7.37
C GLY A 23 -1.75 1.99 -7.44
N GLY A 24 -2.53 0.94 -7.16
CA GLY A 24 -2.10 -0.45 -7.32
C GLY A 24 -1.74 -0.79 -8.77
N ILE A 25 -2.56 -0.37 -9.74
CA ILE A 25 -2.26 -0.56 -11.17
C ILE A 25 -0.97 0.18 -11.56
N ILE A 26 -0.81 1.43 -11.12
CA ILE A 26 0.42 2.21 -11.35
C ILE A 26 1.64 1.48 -10.79
N GLN A 27 1.54 0.90 -9.59
CA GLN A 27 2.61 0.13 -8.98
C GLN A 27 3.00 -1.06 -9.84
N ILE A 28 2.01 -1.85 -10.29
CA ILE A 28 2.24 -3.06 -11.08
C ILE A 28 2.84 -2.73 -12.44
N VAL A 29 2.34 -1.69 -13.10
CA VAL A 29 2.88 -1.25 -14.39
C VAL A 29 4.31 -0.74 -14.20
N SER A 30 4.54 0.11 -13.19
CA SER A 30 5.87 0.67 -12.91
C SER A 30 6.90 -0.41 -12.59
N VAL A 31 6.55 -1.41 -11.79
CA VAL A 31 7.51 -2.46 -11.40
C VAL A 31 7.91 -3.29 -12.60
N ASN A 32 6.99 -3.61 -13.50
CA ASN A 32 7.29 -4.35 -14.72
C ASN A 32 8.15 -3.53 -15.69
N VAL A 33 7.86 -2.23 -15.85
CA VAL A 33 8.66 -1.32 -16.68
C VAL A 33 10.08 -1.20 -16.15
N PHE A 34 10.24 -0.94 -14.84
CA PHE A 34 11.56 -0.82 -14.24
C PHE A 34 12.31 -2.15 -14.23
N TYR A 35 11.64 -3.26 -13.96
CA TYR A 35 12.27 -4.57 -14.02
C TYR A 35 12.77 -4.88 -15.43
N PHE A 36 12.01 -4.55 -16.47
CA PHE A 36 12.47 -4.67 -17.85
C PHE A 36 13.69 -3.79 -18.13
N ALA A 37 13.66 -2.52 -17.71
CA ALA A 37 14.77 -1.59 -17.88
C ALA A 37 16.03 -1.99 -17.11
N MET A 38 15.88 -2.68 -15.97
CA MET A 38 16.95 -3.01 -15.03
C MET A 38 17.29 -4.50 -15.00
N LYS A 39 16.77 -5.29 -15.95
CA LYS A 39 16.93 -6.75 -16.02
C LYS A 39 18.40 -7.20 -16.03
N GLY A 40 19.29 -6.40 -16.60
CA GLY A 40 20.73 -6.67 -16.64
C GLY A 40 21.47 -6.35 -15.33
N TRP A 41 20.82 -5.69 -14.37
CA TRP A 41 21.45 -5.28 -13.13
C TRP A 41 21.37 -6.37 -12.06
N THR A 42 22.21 -7.38 -12.21
CA THR A 42 22.27 -8.56 -11.31
C THR A 42 23.25 -8.37 -10.15
N THR A 43 23.72 -7.14 -9.89
CA THR A 43 24.64 -6.87 -8.78
C THR A 43 24.02 -7.35 -7.47
N PRO A 44 24.72 -8.21 -6.72
CA PRO A 44 24.19 -8.75 -5.48
C PRO A 44 24.04 -7.64 -4.44
N LEU A 45 23.10 -7.85 -3.52
CA LEU A 45 22.90 -6.95 -2.40
C LEU A 45 24.08 -7.06 -1.41
N PRO A 46 24.48 -5.96 -0.75
CA PRO A 46 25.39 -6.01 0.38
C PRO A 46 24.91 -6.98 1.46
N ALA A 47 25.84 -7.57 2.22
CA ALA A 47 25.55 -8.62 3.22
C ALA A 47 24.39 -8.28 4.19
N PHE A 48 24.29 -7.01 4.60
CA PHE A 48 23.22 -6.56 5.48
C PHE A 48 21.83 -6.59 4.80
N LEU A 49 21.75 -6.24 3.51
CA LEU A 49 20.52 -6.26 2.73
C LEU A 49 20.18 -7.68 2.28
N SER A 50 21.15 -8.50 1.91
CA SER A 50 20.90 -9.90 1.53
C SER A 50 20.38 -10.74 2.71
N GLY A 51 20.69 -10.37 3.96
CA GLY A 51 20.10 -10.98 5.15
C GLY A 51 18.61 -10.68 5.33
N ILE A 52 18.16 -9.50 4.89
CA ILE A 52 16.76 -9.04 4.98
C ILE A 52 15.97 -9.47 3.73
N PHE A 53 16.60 -9.35 2.56
CA PHE A 53 16.05 -9.56 1.22
C PHE A 53 16.68 -10.79 0.57
N SER A 54 16.68 -11.91 1.28
CA SER A 54 17.20 -13.17 0.76
C SER A 54 16.26 -13.79 -0.27
N GLU A 55 16.79 -14.65 -1.14
CA GLU A 55 15.96 -15.43 -2.09
C GLU A 55 14.94 -16.34 -1.41
N LYS A 56 15.20 -16.74 -0.16
CA LYS A 56 14.24 -17.47 0.66
C LYS A 56 12.97 -16.65 0.93
N VAL A 57 13.11 -15.32 1.03
CA VAL A 57 12.02 -14.38 1.31
C VAL A 57 11.41 -13.85 0.01
N LEU A 58 12.23 -13.59 -1.01
CA LEU A 58 11.81 -12.92 -2.25
C LEU A 58 11.59 -13.86 -3.43
N GLY A 59 12.00 -15.13 -3.35
CA GLY A 59 12.08 -16.06 -4.46
C GLY A 59 13.46 -16.05 -5.14
N ALA A 60 13.80 -17.16 -5.80
CA ALA A 60 15.08 -17.35 -6.47
C ALA A 60 15.33 -16.25 -7.53
N GLY A 61 16.52 -15.67 -7.54
CA GLY A 61 16.92 -14.60 -8.46
C GLY A 61 16.50 -13.17 -8.07
N ASN A 62 15.74 -13.01 -6.98
CA ASN A 62 15.19 -11.70 -6.58
C ASN A 62 16.04 -10.98 -5.50
N SER A 63 17.23 -11.50 -5.19
CA SER A 63 18.16 -10.94 -4.19
C SER A 63 19.21 -9.97 -4.79
N CYS A 64 18.82 -9.20 -5.82
CA CYS A 64 19.70 -8.27 -6.53
C CYS A 64 19.14 -6.85 -6.59
N TRP A 65 20.01 -5.87 -6.87
CA TRP A 65 19.61 -4.47 -7.04
C TRP A 65 18.60 -4.27 -8.18
N GLY A 66 18.71 -5.05 -9.26
CA GLY A 66 17.77 -5.03 -10.38
C GLY A 66 16.35 -5.51 -10.03
N TYR A 67 16.12 -6.10 -8.86
CA TYR A 67 14.78 -6.43 -8.37
C TYR A 67 14.32 -5.45 -7.26
N ILE A 68 15.20 -5.18 -6.30
CA ILE A 68 14.91 -4.34 -5.14
C ILE A 68 14.58 -2.90 -5.55
N VAL A 69 15.36 -2.31 -6.45
CA VAL A 69 15.14 -0.91 -6.86
C VAL A 69 13.79 -0.75 -7.58
N PRO A 70 13.46 -1.55 -8.61
CA PRO A 70 12.12 -1.52 -9.22
C PRO A 70 10.99 -1.65 -8.21
N PHE A 71 11.11 -2.58 -7.26
CA PHE A 71 10.07 -2.83 -6.26
C PHE A 71 9.82 -1.61 -5.37
N PHE A 72 10.88 -1.04 -4.78
CA PHE A 72 10.74 0.11 -3.89
C PHE A 72 10.34 1.38 -4.64
N LEU A 73 10.90 1.63 -5.82
CA LEU A 73 10.59 2.81 -6.61
C LEU A 73 9.12 2.81 -7.06
N SER A 74 8.61 1.65 -7.49
CA SER A 74 7.20 1.51 -7.90
C SER A 74 6.24 1.71 -6.74
N ASN A 75 6.58 1.17 -5.56
CA ASN A 75 5.80 1.42 -4.36
C ASN A 75 5.79 2.91 -3.99
N LEU A 76 6.94 3.59 -4.06
CA LEU A 76 7.02 5.02 -3.77
C LEU A 76 6.17 5.86 -4.72
N ILE A 77 6.23 5.59 -6.03
CA ILE A 77 5.42 6.29 -7.05
C ILE A 77 3.92 6.10 -6.77
N SER A 78 3.51 4.88 -6.45
CA SER A 78 2.12 4.56 -6.11
C SER A 78 1.64 5.34 -4.89
N GLN A 79 2.44 5.39 -3.83
CA GLN A 79 2.09 6.13 -2.61
C GLN A 79 2.04 7.65 -2.86
N ILE A 80 2.95 8.19 -3.66
CA ILE A 80 2.93 9.61 -4.06
C ILE A 80 1.64 9.94 -4.84
N PHE A 81 1.28 9.10 -5.81
CA PHE A 81 0.06 9.29 -6.59
C PHE A 81 -1.18 9.27 -5.68
N GLN A 82 -1.29 8.27 -4.81
CA GLN A 82 -2.41 8.14 -3.88
C GLN A 82 -2.50 9.35 -2.94
N TYR A 83 -1.37 9.81 -2.39
CA TYR A 83 -1.32 11.03 -1.57
C TYR A 83 -1.86 12.25 -2.32
N ILE A 84 -1.39 12.48 -3.55
CA ILE A 84 -1.80 13.66 -4.34
C ILE A 84 -3.29 13.60 -4.64
N GLN A 85 -3.80 12.45 -5.08
CA GLN A 85 -5.22 12.31 -5.43
C GLN A 85 -6.13 12.36 -4.21
N ASN A 86 -5.74 11.75 -3.10
CA ASN A 86 -6.53 11.82 -1.89
C ASN A 86 -6.54 13.23 -1.30
N LYS A 87 -5.40 13.92 -1.27
CA LYS A 87 -5.32 15.31 -0.83
C LYS A 87 -6.17 16.24 -1.71
N LYS A 88 -6.02 16.17 -3.04
CA LYS A 88 -6.67 17.10 -3.98
C LYS A 88 -8.13 16.76 -4.27
N THR A 89 -8.43 15.49 -4.53
CA THR A 89 -9.71 15.06 -5.12
C THR A 89 -10.67 14.42 -4.10
N THR A 90 -10.14 13.61 -3.19
CA THR A 90 -10.95 12.89 -2.18
C THR A 90 -11.30 13.81 -1.00
N PHE A 91 -10.29 14.41 -0.38
CA PHE A 91 -10.47 15.17 0.86
C PHE A 91 -10.47 16.69 0.66
N LYS A 92 -9.95 17.20 -0.46
CA LYS A 92 -9.85 18.63 -0.79
C LYS A 92 -9.26 19.42 0.39
N SER A 93 -8.08 19.01 0.85
CA SER A 93 -7.42 19.58 2.03
C SER A 93 -6.20 20.41 1.64
N ASP A 94 -6.06 21.56 2.29
CA ASP A 94 -4.89 22.43 2.19
C ASP A 94 -3.80 22.06 3.23
N ALA A 95 -3.54 20.75 3.34
CA ALA A 95 -2.58 20.22 4.30
C ALA A 95 -1.15 20.73 3.99
N PRO A 96 -0.39 21.16 5.01
CA PRO A 96 0.98 21.64 4.83
C PRO A 96 1.92 20.53 4.32
N LYS A 97 3.05 20.93 3.73
CA LYS A 97 3.99 20.01 3.06
C LYS A 97 4.54 18.91 3.97
N TRP A 98 4.67 19.14 5.28
CA TRP A 98 5.16 18.12 6.24
C TRP A 98 4.22 16.91 6.38
N VAL A 99 2.93 17.07 6.10
CA VAL A 99 1.94 15.97 6.15
C VAL A 99 2.28 14.89 5.12
N PHE A 100 2.97 15.22 4.03
CA PHE A 100 3.49 14.24 3.08
C PHE A 100 4.51 13.29 3.73
N ALA A 101 5.46 13.83 4.51
CA ALA A 101 6.45 13.00 5.19
C ALA A 101 5.79 12.07 6.22
N VAL A 102 4.80 12.56 6.97
CA VAL A 102 4.03 11.74 7.91
C VAL A 102 3.21 10.67 7.20
N TYR A 103 2.59 11.00 6.07
CA TYR A 103 1.88 10.03 5.24
C TYR A 103 2.80 8.88 4.80
N ILE A 104 3.99 9.20 4.29
CA ILE A 104 4.97 8.19 3.87
C ILE A 104 5.45 7.35 5.06
N ALA A 105 5.74 7.97 6.20
CA ALA A 105 6.14 7.25 7.41
C ALA A 105 5.05 6.26 7.86
N VAL A 106 3.78 6.69 7.88
CA VAL A 106 2.67 5.81 8.24
C VAL A 106 2.47 4.71 7.20
N ALA A 107 2.57 5.03 5.92
CA ALA A 107 2.50 4.03 4.85
C ALA A 107 3.55 2.92 5.01
N VAL A 108 4.79 3.27 5.36
CA VAL A 108 5.87 2.32 5.60
C VAL A 108 5.57 1.44 6.82
N VAL A 109 5.16 2.06 7.94
CA VAL A 109 4.79 1.31 9.16
C VAL A 109 3.64 0.35 8.88
N LEU A 110 2.61 0.81 8.17
CA LEU A 110 1.49 -0.03 7.79
C LEU A 110 1.91 -1.12 6.82
N MET A 111 2.81 -0.86 5.87
CA MET A 111 3.32 -1.90 4.98
C MET A 111 3.90 -3.07 5.78
N PHE A 112 4.72 -2.82 6.79
CA PHE A 112 5.24 -3.87 7.68
C PHE A 112 4.12 -4.61 8.43
N LEU A 113 3.13 -3.87 8.97
CA LEU A 113 1.98 -4.46 9.67
C LEU A 113 1.14 -5.35 8.73
N ILE A 114 0.91 -4.90 7.50
CA ILE A 114 0.12 -5.62 6.49
C ILE A 114 0.87 -6.88 6.04
N THR A 115 2.17 -6.79 5.74
CA THR A 115 2.97 -7.97 5.40
C THR A 115 2.98 -9.00 6.53
N TRP A 116 3.14 -8.56 7.78
CA TRP A 116 3.07 -9.45 8.94
C TRP A 116 1.68 -10.09 9.08
N SER A 117 0.61 -9.29 9.02
CA SER A 117 -0.76 -9.80 9.15
C SER A 117 -1.14 -10.77 8.03
N GLN A 118 -0.67 -10.53 6.80
CA GLN A 118 -0.81 -11.48 5.69
C GLN A 118 -0.18 -12.84 6.03
N GLY A 119 1.03 -12.85 6.61
CA GLY A 119 1.68 -14.08 7.06
C GLY A 119 0.90 -14.82 8.15
N VAL A 120 0.41 -14.09 9.15
CA VAL A 120 -0.44 -14.65 10.22
C VAL A 120 -1.73 -15.24 9.66
N LEU A 121 -2.44 -14.50 8.80
CA LEU A 121 -3.69 -14.93 8.17
C LEU A 121 -3.47 -16.16 7.30
N ASN A 122 -2.40 -16.18 6.51
CA ASN A 122 -2.06 -17.32 5.67
C ASN A 122 -1.86 -18.59 6.52
N ASN A 123 -1.07 -18.50 7.60
CA ASN A 123 -0.86 -19.63 8.51
C ASN A 123 -2.17 -20.08 9.20
N PHE A 124 -3.03 -19.13 9.56
CA PHE A 124 -4.35 -19.43 10.12
C PHE A 124 -5.21 -20.24 9.15
N PHE A 125 -5.32 -19.81 7.89
CA PHE A 125 -6.09 -20.55 6.87
C PHE A 125 -5.47 -21.91 6.54
N LEU A 126 -4.14 -22.02 6.53
CA LEU A 126 -3.45 -23.30 6.34
C LEU A 126 -3.70 -24.29 7.49
N SER A 127 -3.87 -23.79 8.72
CA SER A 127 -4.19 -24.63 9.89
C SER A 127 -5.62 -25.16 9.93
N THR A 128 -6.47 -24.76 8.96
CA THR A 128 -7.86 -25.20 8.88
C THR A 128 -7.98 -26.52 8.12
N ASN A 129 -8.81 -27.46 8.60
CA ASN A 129 -9.08 -28.75 7.94
C ASN A 129 -9.91 -28.66 6.62
N SER A 130 -9.99 -27.48 6.00
CA SER A 130 -10.76 -27.24 4.78
C SER A 130 -9.83 -27.07 3.58
N LYS A 131 -9.90 -28.02 2.65
CA LYS A 131 -9.10 -28.00 1.42
C LYS A 131 -9.27 -26.71 0.61
N LEU A 132 -10.48 -26.12 0.61
CA LEU A 132 -10.78 -24.86 -0.07
C LEU A 132 -10.07 -23.67 0.60
N LEU A 133 -10.12 -23.59 1.94
CA LEU A 133 -9.48 -22.49 2.68
C LEU A 133 -7.96 -22.58 2.60
N THR A 134 -7.38 -23.78 2.69
CA THR A 134 -5.94 -24.00 2.53
C THR A 134 -5.47 -23.60 1.12
N THR A 135 -6.24 -23.93 0.07
CA THR A 135 -5.90 -23.59 -1.33
C THR A 135 -5.99 -22.08 -1.59
N LEU A 136 -7.00 -21.41 -1.03
CA LEU A 136 -7.21 -19.98 -1.20
C LEU A 136 -6.49 -19.12 -0.14
N ALA A 137 -5.73 -19.74 0.77
CA ALA A 137 -5.10 -19.07 1.91
C ALA A 137 -4.28 -17.83 1.52
N PRO A 138 -3.39 -17.88 0.48
CA PRO A 138 -2.61 -16.71 0.10
C PRO A 138 -3.48 -15.56 -0.40
N THR A 139 -4.51 -15.88 -1.20
CA THR A 139 -5.43 -14.90 -1.77
C THR A 139 -6.30 -14.25 -0.69
N LEU A 140 -6.86 -15.06 0.22
CA LEU A 140 -7.68 -14.57 1.33
C LEU A 140 -6.85 -13.70 2.27
N ALA A 141 -5.61 -14.11 2.56
CA ALA A 141 -4.69 -13.33 3.37
C ALA A 141 -4.40 -11.94 2.77
N VAL A 142 -4.09 -11.87 1.47
CA VAL A 142 -3.83 -10.61 0.76
C VAL A 142 -5.08 -9.72 0.76
N VAL A 143 -6.26 -10.29 0.46
CA VAL A 143 -7.51 -9.51 0.40
C VAL A 143 -7.85 -8.93 1.78
N ILE A 144 -7.82 -9.75 2.83
CA ILE A 144 -8.15 -9.31 4.19
C ILE A 144 -7.12 -8.29 4.68
N ALA A 145 -5.82 -8.54 4.47
CA ALA A 145 -4.77 -7.59 4.85
C ALA A 145 -4.92 -6.24 4.10
N GLY A 146 -5.29 -6.27 2.82
CA GLY A 146 -5.62 -5.06 2.05
C GLY A 146 -6.84 -4.30 2.60
N GLN A 147 -7.83 -5.01 3.15
CA GLN A 147 -8.95 -4.35 3.83
C GLN A 147 -8.51 -3.72 5.15
N ILE A 148 -7.63 -4.36 5.92
CA ILE A 148 -7.05 -3.76 7.13
C ILE A 148 -6.34 -2.44 6.76
N TYR A 149 -5.54 -2.43 5.70
CA TYR A 149 -4.88 -1.22 5.21
C TYR A 149 -5.90 -0.11 4.93
N THR A 150 -6.97 -0.43 4.20
CA THR A 150 -8.02 0.51 3.81
C THR A 150 -8.76 1.07 5.02
N VAL A 151 -9.12 0.21 5.98
CA VAL A 151 -9.85 0.59 7.21
C VAL A 151 -9.00 1.47 8.12
N VAL A 152 -7.67 1.36 8.08
CA VAL A 152 -6.78 2.21 8.86
C VAL A 152 -6.44 3.51 8.13
N MET A 153 -6.08 3.43 6.84
CA MET A 153 -5.66 4.59 6.06
C MET A 153 -6.80 5.56 5.80
N PHE A 154 -8.01 5.07 5.50
CA PHE A 154 -9.11 5.97 5.17
C PHE A 154 -9.47 6.93 6.33
N PRO A 155 -9.70 6.46 7.58
CA PRO A 155 -9.94 7.34 8.71
C PRO A 155 -8.74 8.23 9.03
N LEU A 156 -7.51 7.70 8.96
CA LEU A 156 -6.31 8.48 9.23
C LEU A 156 -6.16 9.65 8.24
N GLU A 157 -6.29 9.36 6.95
CA GLU A 157 -6.24 10.38 5.91
C GLU A 157 -7.36 11.40 6.09
N LYS A 158 -8.58 10.93 6.33
CA LYS A 158 -9.75 11.80 6.48
C LYS A 158 -9.70 12.69 7.72
N PHE A 159 -9.35 12.11 8.88
CA PHE A 159 -9.52 12.74 10.19
C PHE A 159 -8.23 13.24 10.82
N VAL A 160 -7.06 12.83 10.34
CA VAL A 160 -5.76 13.26 10.89
C VAL A 160 -4.98 14.05 9.86
N LEU A 161 -4.69 13.47 8.70
CA LEU A 161 -3.77 14.05 7.72
C LEU A 161 -4.41 15.17 6.89
N PHE A 162 -5.62 14.94 6.39
CA PHE A 162 -6.31 15.85 5.46
C PHE A 162 -7.54 16.50 6.09
N ARG A 163 -7.41 16.94 7.35
CA ARG A 163 -8.43 17.78 7.99
C ARG A 163 -8.69 18.98 7.08
N LYS A 164 -9.96 19.23 6.75
CA LYS A 164 -10.35 20.52 6.18
C LYS A 164 -10.19 21.56 7.28
N LYS A 165 -9.45 22.64 7.01
CA LYS A 165 -9.59 23.85 7.82
C LYS A 165 -11.07 24.24 7.78
N LYS A 166 -11.69 24.46 8.95
CA LYS A 166 -12.96 25.20 8.98
C LYS A 166 -12.62 26.57 8.39
N GLU A 167 -13.32 26.97 7.34
CA GLU A 167 -13.36 28.40 6.97
C GLU A 167 -13.74 29.15 8.26
N SER A 168 -12.82 29.99 8.74
CA SER A 168 -13.23 31.08 9.62
C SER A 168 -14.25 31.88 8.83
N ARG A 169 -15.47 31.98 9.39
CA ARG A 169 -16.56 32.79 8.85
C ARG A 169 -16.08 34.13 8.30
#